data_AF-A0A2E1H6Y3-F1
#
_entry.id   AF-A0A2E1H6Y3-F1
#
_cell.length_a   1.000
_cell.length_b   1.000
_cell.length_c   1.000
_cell.angle_alpha   90.00
_cell.angle_beta   90.00
_cell.angle_gamma   90.00
#
_symmetry.space_group_name_H-M   'P 1'
#
loop_
_entity.id
_entity.type
_entity.pdbx_description
1 polymer ?
#
loop_
_entity_poly.entity_id
_entity_poly.type
_entity_poly.pdbx_seq_one_letter_code
_entity_poly.pdbx_strand_id
1 'polypeptide(L)'
;MMLSCPQNASDYVQISQGNMPLVISAPHDGYEKPQSMADRTTGVIVRDTGARTIADHLAEEIFLRCGRRPYVVTTTLHRIKCDMNREITEAAQGDKNAEAVWQIYHDALASASDDAQQYGDGQILFLDIHGHGHPNDWVEVGHAAPLDGSEWISGGTSIGAYLTAQGFQAVPSPEIPDPGDEKYFSGGYITRHYRSDAVRTIQFELSGPMRKKNKRHDTARRLAAALSEFIPVHFVMPKFEVTVQEVTKENHYQSFYKKFNRAADVFGVTVLADKEAPEDKLVHQAWVMYQYLDNDQNGFVDNYKVVEFLQKEKAYMFLTSKRFNPERHEEDGWNVAQDCFADETRPKGLPFNEDADEFDASLEEVWHLISNGYVAAYPNAFGLNPNSSRLTAAMDIARGGQFERIPRSYPDEAWYSYDDSSCEYQCMAMEYFYWGLTTLLDAQSHPLRAEQIKDEWRLTTPEQLRAGDKLLCALLEDIKYKLPTRLPQPISAP
;
A
#
# COMPACT_ATOMS: atom_id res chain seq x y z
N MET A 1 38.99 33.96 -2.68
CA MET A 1 38.98 32.85 -1.70
C MET A 1 37.76 33.03 -0.81
N MET A 2 36.65 32.36 -1.12
CA MET A 2 35.57 32.20 -0.16
C MET A 2 35.91 30.98 0.69
N LEU A 3 36.23 31.20 1.96
CA LEU A 3 36.28 30.16 2.97
C LEU A 3 34.85 29.63 3.12
N SER A 4 34.53 28.50 2.51
CA SER A 4 33.34 27.75 2.91
C SER A 4 33.55 27.32 4.36
N CYS A 5 32.59 27.62 5.25
CA CYS A 5 32.57 27.03 6.59
C CYS A 5 32.79 25.51 6.48
N PRO A 6 33.55 24.89 7.41
CA PRO A 6 33.58 23.44 7.48
C PRO A 6 32.15 22.95 7.70
N GLN A 7 31.67 22.13 6.78
CA GLN A 7 30.37 21.47 6.87
C GLN A 7 30.44 20.45 8.01
N ASN A 8 29.41 20.37 8.85
CA ASN A 8 29.41 19.45 9.98
C ASN A 8 29.28 18.01 9.47
N ALA A 9 29.87 17.05 10.18
CA ALA A 9 29.81 15.64 9.78
C ALA A 9 28.36 15.12 9.63
N SER A 10 27.43 15.64 10.43
CA SER A 10 26.00 15.33 10.36
C SER A 10 25.35 15.73 9.05
N ASP A 11 25.84 16.78 8.39
CA ASP A 11 25.22 17.32 7.17
C ASP A 11 25.32 16.33 5.99
N TYR A 12 26.23 15.35 6.08
CA TYR A 12 26.42 14.32 5.06
C TYR A 12 25.52 13.10 5.24
N VAL A 13 24.83 12.95 6.36
CA VAL A 13 23.97 11.80 6.66
C VAL A 13 22.51 12.25 6.63
N GLN A 14 21.69 11.53 5.87
CA GLN A 14 20.28 11.81 5.72
C GLN A 14 19.49 10.68 6.35
N ILE A 15 18.61 11.04 7.29
CA ILE A 15 17.82 10.11 8.10
C ILE A 15 16.35 10.47 7.92
N SER A 16 15.56 9.52 7.43
CA SER A 16 14.11 9.57 7.46
C SER A 16 13.62 8.60 8.54
N GLN A 17 12.84 9.14 9.48
CA GLN A 17 12.22 8.34 10.54
C GLN A 17 11.11 7.44 9.96
N GLY A 18 10.93 6.27 10.56
CA GLY A 18 9.93 5.28 10.17
C GLY A 18 8.99 4.90 11.31
N ASN A 19 8.03 4.03 11.02
CA ASN A 19 7.06 3.47 11.97
C ASN A 19 6.59 2.05 11.57
N MET A 20 7.51 1.27 11.02
CA MET A 20 7.32 -0.12 10.59
C MET A 20 8.61 -0.93 10.79
N PRO A 21 8.57 -2.27 10.77
CA PRO A 21 9.74 -3.12 10.99
C PRO A 21 10.65 -3.24 9.75
N LEU A 22 10.98 -2.11 9.13
CA LEU A 22 11.83 -2.03 7.94
C LEU A 22 12.80 -0.85 8.04
N VAL A 23 14.08 -1.16 7.91
CA VAL A 23 15.18 -0.19 7.75
C VAL A 23 15.76 -0.33 6.34
N ILE A 24 15.96 0.80 5.66
CA ILE A 24 16.55 0.87 4.32
C ILE A 24 17.84 1.70 4.39
N SER A 25 18.94 1.19 3.85
CA SER A 25 20.18 1.96 3.64
C SER A 25 20.53 2.10 2.16
N ALA A 26 21.22 3.19 1.82
CA ALA A 26 21.87 3.35 0.51
C ALA A 26 23.18 4.15 0.67
N PRO A 27 24.31 3.47 0.92
CA PRO A 27 25.54 4.11 1.38
C PRO A 27 26.39 4.75 0.26
N HIS A 28 26.17 4.43 -1.01
CA HIS A 28 27.18 4.65 -2.07
C HIS A 28 26.77 5.54 -3.24
N ASP A 29 25.64 6.25 -3.17
CA ASP A 29 25.21 7.18 -4.23
C ASP A 29 25.60 8.64 -3.95
N GLY A 30 26.30 8.93 -2.85
CA GLY A 30 26.75 10.28 -2.52
C GLY A 30 27.68 10.91 -3.56
N TYR A 31 27.56 12.22 -3.77
CA TYR A 31 28.34 12.97 -4.77
C TYR A 31 29.35 13.94 -4.17
N GLU A 32 29.25 14.27 -2.88
CA GLU A 32 30.05 15.30 -2.23
C GLU A 32 31.48 14.82 -1.96
N LYS A 33 32.46 15.65 -2.31
CA LYS A 33 33.89 15.38 -2.14
C LYS A 33 34.58 16.58 -1.46
N PRO A 34 34.30 16.85 -0.18
CA PRO A 34 34.90 17.98 0.52
C PRO A 34 36.43 17.90 0.50
N GLN A 35 37.08 19.06 0.34
CA GLN A 35 38.55 19.15 0.35
C GLN A 35 39.14 18.90 1.74
N SER A 36 38.33 19.03 2.79
CA SER A 36 38.72 18.78 4.19
C SER A 36 38.87 17.30 4.54
N MET A 37 38.53 16.38 3.63
CA MET A 37 38.71 14.94 3.80
C MET A 37 39.68 14.42 2.73
N ALA A 38 40.64 13.59 3.13
CA ALA A 38 41.50 12.87 2.20
C ALA A 38 40.67 11.91 1.33
N ASP A 39 41.12 11.69 0.08
CA ASP A 39 40.59 10.60 -0.73
C ASP A 39 41.19 9.27 -0.25
N ARG A 40 40.35 8.25 -0.16
CA ARG A 40 40.79 6.86 -0.03
C ARG A 40 41.64 6.46 -1.23
N THR A 41 42.64 5.63 -0.98
CA THR A 41 43.58 5.15 -2.00
C THR A 41 43.39 3.68 -2.38
N THR A 42 42.58 2.94 -1.61
CA THR A 42 42.32 1.51 -1.80
C THR A 42 40.83 1.18 -1.72
N GLY A 43 40.44 0.03 -2.28
CA GLY A 43 39.05 -0.42 -2.37
C GLY A 43 38.28 0.18 -3.54
N VAL A 44 36.97 -0.08 -3.59
CA VAL A 44 36.08 0.46 -4.64
C VAL A 44 35.77 1.92 -4.33
N ILE A 45 36.02 2.79 -5.31
CA ILE A 45 35.80 4.25 -5.18
C ILE A 45 34.72 4.78 -6.12
N VAL A 46 34.05 3.90 -6.85
CA VAL A 46 32.97 4.25 -7.79
C VAL A 46 31.63 4.24 -7.04
N ARG A 47 30.72 5.14 -7.45
CA ARG A 47 29.38 5.28 -6.88
C ARG A 47 28.40 4.24 -7.41
N ASP A 48 27.44 3.90 -6.57
CA ASP A 48 26.27 3.10 -6.90
C ASP A 48 25.19 4.04 -7.44
N THR A 49 25.50 4.70 -8.58
CA THR A 49 24.71 5.82 -9.10
C THR A 49 23.22 5.46 -9.20
N GLY A 50 22.35 6.24 -8.55
CA GLY A 50 20.91 6.06 -8.52
C GLY A 50 20.36 5.23 -7.35
N ALA A 51 21.20 4.57 -6.55
CA ALA A 51 20.76 3.73 -5.43
C ALA A 51 19.97 4.53 -4.38
N ARG A 52 20.40 5.74 -4.04
CA ARG A 52 19.67 6.59 -3.06
C ARG A 52 18.30 7.00 -3.57
N THR A 53 18.21 7.43 -4.83
CA THR A 53 16.92 7.77 -5.44
C THR A 53 15.97 6.57 -5.45
N ILE A 54 16.48 5.35 -5.67
CA ILE A 54 15.65 4.14 -5.60
C ILE A 54 15.21 3.87 -4.16
N ALA A 55 16.09 4.02 -3.17
CA ALA A 55 15.73 3.88 -1.75
C ALA A 55 14.63 4.87 -1.33
N ASP A 56 14.76 6.13 -1.73
CA ASP A 56 13.75 7.17 -1.44
C ASP A 56 12.40 6.85 -2.10
N HIS A 57 12.40 6.50 -3.39
CA HIS A 57 11.16 6.10 -4.08
C HIS A 57 10.57 4.81 -3.53
N LEU A 58 11.41 3.86 -3.08
CA LEU A 58 10.96 2.60 -2.49
C LEU A 58 10.22 2.87 -1.19
N ALA A 59 10.72 3.79 -0.35
CA ALA A 59 10.05 4.19 0.88
C ALA A 59 8.67 4.83 0.61
N GLU A 60 8.55 5.69 -0.40
CA GLU A 60 7.24 6.28 -0.77
C GLU A 60 6.27 5.24 -1.35
N GLU A 61 6.75 4.33 -2.18
CA GLU A 61 5.92 3.24 -2.74
C GLU A 61 5.49 2.23 -1.66
N ILE A 62 6.29 2.02 -0.61
CA ILE A 62 5.87 1.24 0.57
C ILE A 62 4.81 2.01 1.36
N PHE A 63 5.03 3.31 1.63
CA PHE A 63 4.06 4.15 2.34
C PHE A 63 2.69 4.18 1.64
N LEU A 64 2.67 4.27 0.31
CA LEU A 64 1.46 4.19 -0.50
C LEU A 64 0.65 2.90 -0.24
N ARG A 65 1.34 1.79 0.10
CA ARG A 65 0.76 0.46 0.20
C ARG A 65 0.38 0.04 1.61
N CYS A 66 0.93 0.65 2.65
CA CYS A 66 0.63 0.27 4.03
C CYS A 66 0.36 1.46 4.96
N GLY A 67 0.46 2.70 4.49
CA GLY A 67 0.34 3.90 5.33
C GLY A 67 1.44 4.04 6.38
N ARG A 68 2.48 3.19 6.34
CA ARG A 68 3.62 3.20 7.25
C ARG A 68 4.92 3.48 6.50
N ARG A 69 5.86 4.16 7.14
CA ARG A 69 7.13 4.57 6.55
C ARG A 69 8.26 3.67 7.06
N PRO A 70 9.12 3.15 6.18
CA PRO A 70 10.37 2.55 6.63
C PRO A 70 11.33 3.63 7.15
N TYR A 71 12.26 3.23 8.00
CA TYR A 71 13.43 4.08 8.30
C TYR A 71 14.34 4.09 7.07
N VAL A 72 14.89 5.25 6.72
CA VAL A 72 15.81 5.37 5.58
C VAL A 72 17.06 6.12 6.01
N VAL A 73 18.23 5.52 5.80
CA VAL A 73 19.53 6.13 6.13
C VAL A 73 20.45 6.15 4.92
N THR A 74 20.75 7.34 4.42
CA THR A 74 21.60 7.54 3.24
C THR A 74 22.69 8.56 3.50
N THR A 75 23.68 8.64 2.60
CA THR A 75 24.74 9.66 2.71
C THR A 75 24.93 10.43 1.40
N THR A 76 25.19 11.74 1.50
CA THR A 76 25.63 12.57 0.37
C THR A 76 27.13 12.54 0.16
N LEU A 77 27.90 12.04 1.13
CA LEU A 77 29.34 11.88 1.02
C LEU A 77 29.68 10.81 -0.02
N HIS A 78 30.56 11.13 -0.95
CA HIS A 78 31.00 10.18 -1.96
C HIS A 78 31.85 9.08 -1.32
N ARG A 79 31.64 7.84 -1.76
CA ARG A 79 32.39 6.64 -1.33
C ARG A 79 33.92 6.77 -1.37
N ILE A 80 34.45 7.70 -2.16
CA ILE A 80 35.89 7.94 -2.26
C ILE A 80 36.44 8.59 -0.98
N LYS A 81 35.60 9.33 -0.25
CA LYS A 81 35.94 9.95 1.02
C LYS A 81 35.74 8.99 2.19
N CYS A 82 34.61 8.27 2.18
CA CYS A 82 34.32 7.24 3.18
C CYS A 82 33.40 6.17 2.57
N ASP A 83 33.75 4.90 2.70
CA ASP A 83 32.91 3.77 2.30
C ASP A 83 32.13 3.29 3.52
N MET A 84 30.86 3.68 3.60
CA MET A 84 30.01 3.32 4.74
C MET A 84 29.70 1.81 4.79
N ASN A 85 30.01 1.04 3.73
CA ASN A 85 29.88 -0.40 3.73
C ASN A 85 31.23 -1.11 3.98
N ARG A 86 32.08 -0.52 4.84
CA ARG A 86 33.33 -1.07 5.37
C ARG A 86 33.53 -0.75 6.85
N GLU A 87 34.36 -1.55 7.52
CA GLU A 87 34.84 -1.27 8.87
C GLU A 87 35.64 0.05 8.89
N ILE A 88 35.54 0.82 9.98
CA ILE A 88 35.96 2.24 10.03
C ILE A 88 37.40 2.48 9.54
N THR A 89 38.33 1.56 9.83
CA THR A 89 39.74 1.69 9.43
C THR A 89 39.88 1.63 7.91
N GLU A 90 39.20 0.69 7.25
CA GLU A 90 39.16 0.61 5.79
C GLU A 90 38.29 1.73 5.20
N ALA A 91 37.17 2.04 5.85
CA ALA A 91 36.18 3.03 5.43
C ALA A 91 36.79 4.41 5.26
N ALA A 92 37.48 4.91 6.28
CA ALA A 92 37.99 6.28 6.38
C ALA A 92 39.50 6.41 6.13
N GLN A 93 40.26 5.31 6.16
CA GLN A 93 41.72 5.28 5.93
C GLN A 93 42.50 6.28 6.80
N GLY A 94 42.02 6.51 8.02
CA GLY A 94 42.63 7.39 9.03
C GLY A 94 42.25 8.87 8.97
N ASP A 95 41.37 9.28 8.03
CA ASP A 95 40.85 10.64 8.00
C ASP A 95 39.79 10.87 9.08
N LYS A 96 40.05 11.82 10.00
CA LYS A 96 39.19 12.06 11.18
C LYS A 96 37.83 12.66 10.84
N ASN A 97 37.73 13.42 9.75
CA ASN A 97 36.45 13.95 9.32
C ASN A 97 35.60 12.83 8.69
N ALA A 98 36.22 11.94 7.91
CA ALA A 98 35.55 10.76 7.37
C ALA A 98 35.12 9.76 8.46
N GLU A 99 35.95 9.52 9.48
CA GLU A 99 35.61 8.71 10.67
C GLU A 99 34.38 9.27 11.39
N ALA A 100 34.29 10.59 11.54
CA ALA A 100 33.14 11.23 12.18
C ALA A 100 31.83 11.04 11.39
N VAL A 101 31.87 11.15 10.05
CA VAL A 101 30.69 10.88 9.22
C VAL A 101 30.30 9.40 9.28
N TRP A 102 31.30 8.49 9.24
CA TRP A 102 31.08 7.05 9.39
C TRP A 102 30.36 6.74 10.70
N GLN A 103 30.81 7.30 11.82
CA GLN A 103 30.20 7.08 13.13
C GLN A 103 28.74 7.54 13.14
N ILE A 104 28.45 8.74 12.65
CA ILE A 104 27.08 9.26 12.59
C ILE A 104 26.19 8.36 11.71
N TYR A 105 26.71 7.89 10.58
CA TYR A 105 25.98 7.00 9.68
C TYR A 105 25.63 5.67 10.36
N HIS A 106 26.60 5.06 11.04
CA HIS A 106 26.42 3.78 11.72
C HIS A 106 25.60 3.89 13.01
N ASP A 107 25.71 5.00 13.75
CA ASP A 107 24.85 5.29 14.89
C ASP A 107 23.39 5.45 14.44
N ALA A 108 23.15 6.09 13.30
CA ALA A 108 21.81 6.22 12.72
C ALA A 108 21.23 4.86 12.31
N LEU A 109 22.02 3.99 11.68
CA LEU A 109 21.59 2.63 11.34
C LEU A 109 21.28 1.78 12.58
N ALA A 110 22.11 1.88 13.61
CA ALA A 110 21.88 1.19 14.88
C ALA A 110 20.59 1.68 15.54
N SER A 111 20.44 3.00 15.69
CA SER A 111 19.25 3.60 16.28
C SER A 111 17.97 3.29 15.52
N ALA A 112 18.00 3.31 14.18
CA ALA A 112 16.85 2.94 13.35
C ALA A 112 16.51 1.44 13.50
N SER A 113 17.51 0.57 13.62
CA SER A 113 17.29 -0.87 13.83
C SER A 113 16.71 -1.17 15.20
N ASP A 114 17.15 -0.47 16.24
CA ASP A 114 16.61 -0.62 17.59
C ASP A 114 15.17 -0.10 17.67
N ASP A 115 14.89 1.08 17.10
CA ASP A 115 13.56 1.69 17.11
C ASP A 115 12.56 0.89 16.26
N ALA A 116 12.98 0.35 15.11
CA ALA A 116 12.11 -0.45 14.24
C ALA A 116 11.62 -1.75 14.90
N GLN A 117 12.36 -2.32 15.86
CA GLN A 117 11.99 -3.56 16.54
C GLN A 117 10.69 -3.46 17.33
N GLN A 118 10.32 -2.26 17.81
CA GLN A 118 9.06 -2.05 18.53
C GLN A 118 7.82 -2.29 17.65
N TYR A 119 7.99 -2.23 16.33
CA TYR A 119 6.93 -2.38 15.34
C TYR A 119 6.81 -3.81 14.80
N GLY A 120 7.82 -4.65 15.01
CA GLY A 120 7.91 -5.99 14.41
C GLY A 120 7.94 -7.15 15.41
N ASP A 121 7.42 -6.93 16.62
CA ASP A 121 7.51 -7.88 17.73
C ASP A 121 8.97 -8.34 17.99
N GLY A 122 9.89 -7.37 17.98
CA GLY A 122 11.32 -7.62 18.15
C GLY A 122 12.05 -8.12 16.90
N GLN A 123 11.39 -8.33 15.76
CA GLN A 123 12.03 -8.73 14.50
C GLN A 123 11.85 -7.70 13.39
N ILE A 124 12.92 -7.39 12.66
CA ILE A 124 12.89 -6.42 11.55
C ILE A 124 13.59 -6.95 10.30
N LEU A 125 13.20 -6.38 9.16
CA LEU A 125 13.96 -6.44 7.93
C LEU A 125 14.89 -5.23 7.83
N PHE A 126 16.16 -5.46 7.54
CA PHE A 126 17.12 -4.43 7.16
C PHE A 126 17.53 -4.67 5.70
N LEU A 127 17.15 -3.76 4.82
CA LEU A 127 17.48 -3.76 3.40
C LEU A 127 18.58 -2.75 3.03
N ASP A 128 19.70 -3.23 2.53
CA ASP A 128 20.84 -2.41 2.07
C ASP A 128 20.89 -2.34 0.54
N ILE A 129 20.65 -1.15 -0.03
CA ILE A 129 20.50 -0.94 -1.47
C ILE A 129 21.83 -0.50 -2.10
N HIS A 130 22.26 -1.29 -3.06
CA HIS A 130 23.51 -1.16 -3.80
C HIS A 130 23.31 -1.25 -5.31
N GLY A 131 24.41 -1.14 -6.04
CA GLY A 131 24.41 -1.36 -7.47
C GLY A 131 25.69 -1.98 -7.99
N HIS A 132 25.53 -2.95 -8.89
CA HIS A 132 26.64 -3.66 -9.52
C HIS A 132 26.79 -3.31 -11.01
N GLY A 133 27.94 -3.69 -11.57
CA GLY A 133 28.28 -3.57 -12.98
C GLY A 133 28.52 -4.92 -13.67
N HIS A 134 27.99 -6.00 -13.12
CA HIS A 134 28.10 -7.33 -13.73
C HIS A 134 27.25 -7.41 -15.01
N PRO A 135 27.57 -8.34 -15.93
CA PRO A 135 26.89 -8.43 -17.23
C PRO A 135 25.42 -8.86 -17.14
N ASN A 136 25.06 -9.64 -16.12
CA ASN A 136 23.70 -10.13 -15.93
C ASN A 136 22.80 -9.02 -15.36
N ASP A 137 21.59 -8.89 -15.90
CA ASP A 137 20.59 -7.93 -15.44
C ASP A 137 19.84 -8.44 -14.20
N TRP A 138 20.61 -8.89 -13.22
CA TRP A 138 20.11 -9.50 -11.99
C TRP A 138 19.81 -8.45 -10.91
N VAL A 139 18.88 -8.80 -10.03
CA VAL A 139 18.92 -8.36 -8.64
C VAL A 139 19.70 -9.43 -7.87
N GLU A 140 20.93 -9.13 -7.49
CA GLU A 140 21.70 -10.04 -6.63
C GLU A 140 21.29 -9.80 -5.17
N VAL A 141 20.72 -10.81 -4.53
CA VAL A 141 20.13 -10.78 -3.19
C VAL A 141 21.15 -11.29 -2.17
N GLY A 142 22.11 -10.45 -1.79
CA GLY A 142 23.04 -10.78 -0.72
C GLY A 142 22.32 -10.90 0.63
N HIS A 143 22.65 -11.88 1.47
CA HIS A 143 21.93 -12.09 2.74
C HIS A 143 22.84 -12.35 3.94
N ALA A 144 24.15 -12.43 3.71
CA ALA A 144 25.16 -12.72 4.74
C ALA A 144 24.81 -13.92 5.66
N ALA A 145 23.89 -14.78 5.25
CA ALA A 145 23.37 -15.96 5.95
C ALA A 145 23.88 -17.23 5.27
N PRO A 146 23.92 -18.38 5.96
CA PRO A 146 23.92 -19.68 5.29
C PRO A 146 22.66 -19.83 4.42
N LEU A 147 22.80 -20.39 3.22
CA LEU A 147 21.69 -20.66 2.28
C LEU A 147 20.75 -21.75 2.82
N ASP A 148 21.28 -22.72 3.58
CA ASP A 148 20.52 -23.88 4.04
C ASP A 148 19.46 -23.52 5.10
N GLY A 149 18.20 -23.87 4.83
CA GLY A 149 17.09 -23.83 5.79
C GLY A 149 16.37 -22.48 5.96
N SER A 150 16.66 -21.49 5.11
CA SER A 150 16.03 -20.17 5.19
C SER A 150 15.00 -19.94 4.08
N GLU A 151 13.72 -20.23 4.36
CA GLU A 151 12.60 -20.08 3.40
C GLU A 151 12.44 -18.64 2.86
N TRP A 152 12.93 -17.65 3.60
CA TRP A 152 12.91 -16.23 3.21
C TRP A 152 14.00 -15.86 2.18
N ILE A 153 15.04 -16.69 2.01
CA ILE A 153 16.11 -16.52 1.01
C ILE A 153 15.98 -17.50 -0.15
N SER A 154 15.57 -18.74 0.13
CA SER A 154 15.40 -19.80 -0.86
C SER A 154 14.01 -20.45 -0.74
N GLY A 155 13.39 -20.82 -1.86
CA GLY A 155 12.06 -21.43 -1.87
C GLY A 155 10.93 -20.49 -2.32
N GLY A 156 9.69 -21.00 -2.28
CA GLY A 156 8.53 -20.33 -2.89
C GLY A 156 8.07 -19.04 -2.21
N THR A 157 8.46 -18.83 -0.95
CA THR A 157 8.18 -17.60 -0.19
C THR A 157 9.42 -16.72 -0.02
N SER A 158 10.50 -16.99 -0.76
CA SER A 158 11.71 -16.18 -0.65
C SER A 158 11.55 -14.81 -1.28
N ILE A 159 12.36 -13.84 -0.85
CA ILE A 159 12.40 -12.52 -1.49
C ILE A 159 12.68 -12.64 -3.00
N GLY A 160 13.54 -13.58 -3.41
CA GLY A 160 13.82 -13.86 -4.81
C GLY A 160 12.59 -14.33 -5.59
N ALA A 161 11.72 -15.14 -4.98
CA ALA A 161 10.46 -15.56 -5.59
C ALA A 161 9.53 -14.37 -5.83
N TYR A 162 9.36 -13.50 -4.83
CA TYR A 162 8.52 -12.30 -4.96
C TYR A 162 9.08 -11.28 -5.95
N LEU A 163 10.41 -11.09 -5.98
CA LEU A 163 11.06 -10.25 -7.00
C LEU A 163 10.82 -10.78 -8.41
N THR A 164 10.90 -12.10 -8.59
CA THR A 164 10.66 -12.77 -9.88
C THR A 164 9.21 -12.63 -10.34
N ALA A 165 8.25 -12.72 -9.40
CA ALA A 165 6.83 -12.45 -9.69
C ALA A 165 6.58 -11.01 -10.16
N GLN A 166 7.42 -10.06 -9.77
CA GLN A 166 7.40 -8.67 -10.26
C GLN A 166 8.28 -8.48 -11.51
N GLY A 167 8.73 -9.57 -12.15
CA GLY A 167 9.46 -9.60 -13.42
C GLY A 167 10.96 -9.33 -13.34
N PHE A 168 11.56 -9.35 -12.15
CA PHE A 168 13.02 -9.25 -12.03
C PHE A 168 13.65 -10.61 -12.30
N GLN A 169 14.89 -10.62 -12.79
CA GLN A 169 15.75 -11.80 -12.65
C GLN A 169 16.45 -11.68 -11.30
N ALA A 170 16.06 -12.47 -10.31
CA ALA A 170 16.64 -12.40 -8.97
C ALA A 170 17.46 -13.65 -8.66
N VAL A 171 18.60 -13.47 -7.97
CA VAL A 171 19.46 -14.58 -7.52
C VAL A 171 19.88 -14.37 -6.06
N PRO A 172 19.70 -15.35 -5.16
CA PRO A 172 18.94 -16.58 -5.34
C PRO A 172 17.43 -16.34 -5.53
N SER A 173 16.76 -17.24 -6.25
CA SER A 173 15.31 -17.36 -6.39
C SER A 173 14.93 -18.80 -6.79
N PRO A 174 13.64 -19.20 -6.77
CA PRO A 174 13.24 -20.51 -7.30
C PRO A 174 13.64 -20.76 -8.76
N GLU A 175 13.69 -19.69 -9.58
CA GLU A 175 14.10 -19.79 -10.99
C GLU A 175 15.62 -19.79 -11.17
N ILE A 176 16.35 -19.04 -10.33
CA ILE A 176 17.81 -18.93 -10.34
C ILE A 176 18.33 -19.20 -8.92
N PRO A 177 18.43 -20.46 -8.50
CA PRO A 177 18.70 -20.82 -7.10
C PRO A 177 20.11 -20.47 -6.63
N ASP A 178 21.07 -20.36 -7.54
CA ASP A 178 22.48 -20.09 -7.25
C ASP A 178 23.12 -19.32 -8.42
N PRO A 179 24.07 -18.39 -8.18
CA PRO A 179 24.78 -17.68 -9.25
C PRO A 179 25.70 -18.57 -10.10
N GLY A 180 25.99 -19.81 -9.68
CA GLY A 180 26.96 -20.67 -10.34
C GLY A 180 28.37 -20.08 -10.29
N ASP A 181 29.06 -20.08 -11.42
CA ASP A 181 30.41 -19.50 -11.56
C ASP A 181 30.39 -17.98 -11.81
N GLU A 182 29.22 -17.37 -11.91
CA GLU A 182 29.08 -15.92 -12.15
C GLU A 182 29.47 -15.11 -10.91
N LYS A 183 29.90 -13.87 -11.14
CA LYS A 183 30.17 -12.95 -10.03
C LYS A 183 28.88 -12.62 -9.29
N TYR A 184 28.97 -12.63 -7.97
CA TYR A 184 27.84 -12.41 -7.09
C TYR A 184 28.28 -11.72 -5.80
N PHE A 185 27.52 -10.71 -5.37
CA PHE A 185 27.71 -10.03 -4.10
C PHE A 185 26.84 -10.63 -2.99
N SER A 186 27.45 -11.39 -2.09
CA SER A 186 26.74 -12.11 -1.03
C SER A 186 26.42 -11.29 0.23
N GLY A 187 26.59 -9.97 0.19
CA GLY A 187 26.46 -9.04 1.34
C GLY A 187 27.79 -8.48 1.87
N GLY A 188 27.82 -7.16 2.06
CA GLY A 188 28.94 -6.36 2.57
C GLY A 188 29.02 -6.23 4.09
N TYR A 189 29.76 -5.22 4.57
CA TYR A 189 29.96 -4.96 6.00
C TYR A 189 28.65 -4.65 6.73
N ILE A 190 27.80 -3.75 6.22
CA ILE A 190 26.52 -3.36 6.83
C ILE A 190 25.66 -4.60 7.07
N THR A 191 25.42 -5.39 6.01
CA THR A 191 24.60 -6.60 6.15
C THR A 191 25.16 -7.63 7.13
N ARG A 192 26.49 -7.75 7.26
CA ARG A 192 27.12 -8.67 8.21
C ARG A 192 27.14 -8.12 9.63
N HIS A 193 27.32 -6.81 9.78
CA HIS A 193 27.49 -6.13 11.06
C HIS A 193 26.16 -5.99 11.81
N TYR A 194 25.08 -5.63 11.11
CA TYR A 194 23.77 -5.41 11.73
C TYR A 194 22.92 -6.66 11.84
N ARG A 195 23.35 -7.78 11.24
CA ARG A 195 22.64 -9.05 11.38
C ARG A 195 22.64 -9.51 12.83
N SER A 196 21.48 -9.89 13.33
CA SER A 196 21.31 -10.51 14.64
C SER A 196 20.11 -11.46 14.62
N ASP A 197 19.76 -12.05 15.77
CA ASP A 197 18.52 -12.82 15.89
C ASP A 197 17.26 -11.95 15.67
N ALA A 198 17.36 -10.66 16.00
CA ALA A 198 16.30 -9.67 15.82
C ALA A 198 16.30 -9.02 14.42
N VAL A 199 17.44 -8.99 13.73
CA VAL A 199 17.62 -8.23 12.48
C VAL A 199 18.00 -9.16 11.34
N ARG A 200 17.07 -9.37 10.41
CA ARG A 200 17.34 -10.08 9.15
C ARG A 200 17.81 -9.08 8.10
N THR A 201 19.04 -9.24 7.62
CA THR A 201 19.66 -8.34 6.65
C THR A 201 19.59 -8.90 5.22
N ILE A 202 19.28 -8.03 4.26
CA ILE A 202 19.34 -8.30 2.82
C ILE A 202 20.09 -7.16 2.15
N GLN A 203 20.96 -7.47 1.20
CA GLN A 203 21.58 -6.54 0.28
C GLN A 203 20.93 -6.72 -1.10
N PHE A 204 20.37 -5.66 -1.67
CA PHE A 204 20.01 -5.67 -3.09
C PHE A 204 21.10 -5.00 -3.90
N GLU A 205 21.71 -5.77 -4.78
CA GLU A 205 22.64 -5.25 -5.77
C GLU A 205 21.89 -5.10 -7.10
N LEU A 206 21.58 -3.86 -7.44
CA LEU A 206 20.77 -3.52 -8.62
C LEU A 206 21.65 -3.26 -9.84
N SER A 207 21.30 -3.85 -10.97
CA SER A 207 22.05 -3.70 -12.21
C SER A 207 22.08 -2.25 -12.73
N GLY A 208 23.02 -1.96 -13.62
CA GLY A 208 23.11 -0.67 -14.31
C GLY A 208 21.81 -0.27 -15.04
N PRO A 209 21.16 -1.16 -15.82
CA PRO A 209 19.86 -0.91 -16.46
C PRO A 209 18.76 -0.45 -15.50
N MET A 210 18.59 -1.10 -14.34
CA MET A 210 17.58 -0.76 -13.34
C MET A 210 17.80 0.64 -12.74
N ARG A 211 19.07 1.03 -12.59
CA ARG A 211 19.46 2.32 -11.98
C ARG A 211 19.45 3.52 -12.93
N LYS A 212 19.13 3.34 -14.21
CA LYS A 212 18.98 4.45 -15.18
C LYS A 212 17.94 5.46 -14.71
N LYS A 213 18.17 6.76 -14.94
CA LYS A 213 17.31 7.85 -14.42
C LYS A 213 15.81 7.66 -14.69
N ASN A 214 15.45 7.20 -15.89
CA ASN A 214 14.07 6.95 -16.30
C ASN A 214 13.50 5.58 -15.85
N LYS A 215 14.29 4.76 -15.14
CA LYS A 215 13.93 3.43 -14.66
C LYS A 215 13.86 3.31 -13.14
N ARG A 216 14.43 4.26 -12.40
CA ARG A 216 14.48 4.23 -10.92
C ARG A 216 13.11 4.13 -10.26
N HIS A 217 12.14 4.92 -10.73
CA HIS A 217 10.77 4.88 -10.20
C HIS A 217 10.10 3.53 -10.46
N ASP A 218 10.17 3.03 -11.70
CA ASP A 218 9.64 1.70 -12.06
C ASP A 218 10.32 0.57 -11.26
N THR A 219 11.63 0.66 -11.07
CA THR A 219 12.39 -0.30 -10.24
C THR A 219 11.90 -0.27 -8.80
N ALA A 220 11.83 0.91 -8.18
CA ALA A 220 11.34 1.08 -6.81
C ALA A 220 9.91 0.56 -6.63
N ARG A 221 9.00 0.89 -7.56
CA ARG A 221 7.61 0.40 -7.56
C ARG A 221 7.51 -1.12 -7.59
N ARG A 222 8.34 -1.78 -8.42
CA ARG A 222 8.36 -3.25 -8.52
C ARG A 222 9.01 -3.90 -7.30
N LEU A 223 10.06 -3.28 -6.73
CA LEU A 223 10.64 -3.72 -5.45
C LEU A 223 9.61 -3.60 -4.31
N ALA A 224 8.88 -2.50 -4.23
CA ALA A 224 7.81 -2.30 -3.25
C ALA A 224 6.71 -3.37 -3.41
N ALA A 225 6.29 -3.67 -4.64
CA ALA A 225 5.31 -4.73 -4.89
C ALA A 225 5.80 -6.11 -4.43
N ALA A 226 7.09 -6.43 -4.58
CA ALA A 226 7.65 -7.66 -4.05
C ALA A 226 7.71 -7.65 -2.51
N LEU A 227 8.11 -6.54 -1.91
CA LEU A 227 8.20 -6.40 -0.45
C LEU A 227 6.83 -6.41 0.24
N SER A 228 5.78 -5.88 -0.39
CA SER A 228 4.42 -5.92 0.17
C SER A 228 3.85 -7.33 0.30
N GLU A 229 4.31 -8.28 -0.51
CA GLU A 229 3.93 -9.69 -0.38
C GLU A 229 4.90 -10.45 0.55
N PHE A 230 6.19 -10.07 0.53
CA PHE A 230 7.23 -10.73 1.33
C PHE A 230 7.17 -10.38 2.83
N ILE A 231 7.03 -9.10 3.17
CA ILE A 231 7.08 -8.61 4.55
C ILE A 231 6.01 -9.27 5.43
N PRO A 232 4.71 -9.24 5.08
CA PRO A 232 3.67 -9.81 5.96
C PRO A 232 3.78 -11.33 6.16
N VAL A 233 4.46 -12.04 5.26
CA VAL A 233 4.70 -13.49 5.38
C VAL A 233 5.81 -13.80 6.39
N HIS A 234 6.80 -12.91 6.52
CA HIS A 234 8.03 -13.20 7.27
C HIS A 234 8.25 -12.33 8.52
N PHE A 235 7.50 -11.24 8.65
CA PHE A 235 7.62 -10.26 9.72
C PHE A 235 6.23 -9.87 10.23
N VAL A 236 6.14 -9.60 11.53
CA VAL A 236 4.91 -9.09 12.14
C VAL A 236 4.75 -7.63 11.73
N MET A 237 3.61 -7.29 11.14
CA MET A 237 3.25 -5.90 10.89
C MET A 237 2.47 -5.32 12.09
N PRO A 238 2.65 -4.03 12.43
CA PRO A 238 1.87 -3.44 13.50
C PRO A 238 0.40 -3.38 13.08
N LYS A 239 -0.47 -3.76 14.02
CA LYS A 239 -1.92 -3.74 13.82
C LYS A 239 -2.38 -2.35 13.36
N PHE A 240 -3.40 -2.34 12.51
CA PHE A 240 -4.06 -1.10 12.14
C PHE A 240 -4.86 -0.56 13.33
N GLU A 241 -4.71 0.74 13.57
CA GLU A 241 -5.45 1.46 14.60
C GLU A 241 -6.06 2.72 13.97
N VAL A 242 -7.36 2.93 14.16
CA VAL A 242 -8.01 4.14 13.67
C VAL A 242 -7.57 5.32 14.55
N THR A 243 -6.86 6.27 13.93
CA THR A 243 -6.49 7.52 14.61
C THR A 243 -7.44 8.64 14.17
N VAL A 244 -8.18 9.19 15.13
CA VAL A 244 -9.02 10.37 14.91
C VAL A 244 -8.18 11.63 15.03
N GLN A 245 -8.21 12.46 14.00
CA GLN A 245 -7.48 13.72 13.89
C GLN A 245 -8.45 14.90 13.91
N GLU A 246 -8.00 16.05 14.40
CA GLU A 246 -8.78 17.28 14.34
C GLU A 246 -8.78 17.87 12.92
N VAL A 247 -9.93 18.35 12.47
CA VAL A 247 -10.05 19.13 11.22
C VAL A 247 -9.93 20.61 11.57
N THR A 248 -8.89 21.28 11.06
CA THR A 248 -8.64 22.69 11.34
C THR A 248 -8.40 23.47 10.04
N LYS A 249 -8.34 24.80 10.15
CA LYS A 249 -8.01 25.65 8.99
C LYS A 249 -6.50 25.68 8.69
N GLU A 250 -5.68 25.09 9.57
CA GLU A 250 -4.22 25.09 9.50
C GLU A 250 -3.62 23.78 8.98
N ASN A 251 -4.42 22.73 8.82
CA ASN A 251 -3.95 21.42 8.34
C ASN A 251 -4.50 21.07 6.95
N HIS A 252 -4.19 19.86 6.46
CA HIS A 252 -4.57 19.43 5.11
C HIS A 252 -6.09 19.32 4.90
N TYR A 253 -6.88 19.39 5.97
CA TYR A 253 -8.35 19.42 5.92
C TYR A 253 -8.95 20.84 5.90
N GLN A 254 -8.14 21.86 5.64
CA GLN A 254 -8.56 23.28 5.64
C GLN A 254 -9.80 23.60 4.80
N SER A 255 -10.15 22.78 3.81
CA SER A 255 -11.36 22.94 3.00
C SER A 255 -12.64 22.63 3.78
N PHE A 256 -12.56 21.77 4.80
CA PHE A 256 -13.72 21.17 5.48
C PHE A 256 -14.02 21.75 6.87
N TYR A 257 -13.10 22.50 7.48
CA TYR A 257 -13.14 22.94 8.90
C TYR A 257 -14.40 23.68 9.36
N LYS A 258 -15.18 24.25 8.43
CA LYS A 258 -16.42 24.95 8.77
C LYS A 258 -17.50 23.98 9.25
N LYS A 259 -17.62 22.81 8.60
CA LYS A 259 -18.66 21.82 8.84
C LYS A 259 -18.14 20.60 9.61
N PHE A 260 -16.90 20.19 9.34
CA PHE A 260 -16.27 19.00 9.90
C PHE A 260 -15.22 19.40 10.95
N ASN A 261 -15.10 18.61 12.02
CA ASN A 261 -14.13 18.86 13.10
C ASN A 261 -13.24 17.64 13.41
N ARG A 262 -13.56 16.48 12.84
CA ARG A 262 -12.81 15.24 13.03
C ARG A 262 -12.64 14.53 11.70
N ALA A 263 -11.50 13.86 11.55
CA ALA A 263 -11.19 13.02 10.41
C ALA A 263 -10.52 11.72 10.86
N ALA A 264 -10.65 10.66 10.07
CA ALA A 264 -9.82 9.47 10.17
C ALA A 264 -9.22 9.17 8.78
N ASP A 265 -7.95 8.77 8.73
CA ASP A 265 -7.29 8.38 7.48
C ASP A 265 -7.07 6.87 7.45
N VAL A 266 -7.36 6.25 6.32
CA VAL A 266 -7.18 4.83 6.05
C VAL A 266 -6.38 4.70 4.76
N PHE A 267 -5.09 4.40 4.86
CA PHE A 267 -4.19 4.33 3.70
C PHE A 267 -4.30 5.54 2.76
N GLY A 268 -4.40 6.75 3.32
CA GLY A 268 -4.51 8.00 2.57
C GLY A 268 -5.91 8.30 1.99
N VAL A 269 -6.93 7.51 2.33
CA VAL A 269 -8.35 7.79 2.05
C VAL A 269 -9.00 8.31 3.33
N THR A 270 -9.71 9.44 3.25
CA THR A 270 -10.17 10.16 4.43
C THR A 270 -11.66 9.92 4.73
N VAL A 271 -12.02 9.78 6.00
CA VAL A 271 -13.41 9.88 6.49
C VAL A 271 -13.54 11.16 7.32
N LEU A 272 -14.44 12.07 6.93
CA LEU A 272 -14.69 13.33 7.62
C LEU A 272 -16.00 13.27 8.40
N ALA A 273 -15.97 13.58 9.70
CA ALA A 273 -17.16 13.61 10.54
C ALA A 273 -17.55 15.05 10.93
N ASP A 274 -18.84 15.35 10.79
CA ASP A 274 -19.36 16.62 11.29
C ASP A 274 -19.35 16.67 12.82
N LYS A 275 -19.61 17.87 13.39
CA LYS A 275 -19.51 18.11 14.83
C LYS A 275 -20.48 17.29 15.67
N GLU A 276 -21.64 16.96 15.13
CA GLU A 276 -22.72 16.26 15.83
C GLU A 276 -22.68 14.74 15.59
N ALA A 277 -21.93 14.27 14.59
CA ALA A 277 -21.78 12.85 14.30
C ALA A 277 -21.04 12.11 15.44
N PRO A 278 -21.55 10.95 15.90
CA PRO A 278 -20.88 10.13 16.92
C PRO A 278 -19.50 9.63 16.46
N GLU A 279 -18.54 9.62 17.37
CA GLU A 279 -17.16 9.20 17.08
C GLU A 279 -17.03 7.69 16.81
N ASP A 280 -17.81 6.86 17.49
CA ASP A 280 -17.84 5.41 17.24
C ASP A 280 -18.26 5.07 15.81
N LYS A 281 -19.10 5.91 15.19
CA LYS A 281 -19.50 5.77 13.78
C LYS A 281 -18.41 6.22 12.82
N LEU A 282 -17.64 7.25 13.15
CA LEU A 282 -16.44 7.64 12.40
C LEU A 282 -15.42 6.49 12.41
N VAL A 283 -15.15 5.96 13.61
CA VAL A 283 -14.23 4.83 13.78
C VAL A 283 -14.72 3.60 13.00
N HIS A 284 -16.02 3.33 13.05
CA HIS A 284 -16.63 2.22 12.32
C HIS A 284 -16.50 2.34 10.80
N GLN A 285 -16.80 3.50 10.20
CA GLN A 285 -16.62 3.70 8.75
C GLN A 285 -15.16 3.55 8.33
N ALA A 286 -14.22 4.10 9.12
CA ALA A 286 -12.79 3.92 8.87
C ALA A 286 -12.36 2.45 8.99
N TRP A 287 -12.94 1.70 9.93
CA TRP A 287 -12.68 0.27 10.13
C TRP A 287 -13.22 -0.60 8.98
N VAL A 288 -14.43 -0.30 8.48
CA VAL A 288 -14.99 -0.94 7.29
C VAL A 288 -14.13 -0.66 6.06
N MET A 289 -13.69 0.58 5.89
CA MET A 289 -12.78 0.98 4.80
C MET A 289 -11.45 0.24 4.86
N TYR A 290 -10.86 0.13 6.05
CA TYR A 290 -9.63 -0.64 6.28
C TYR A 290 -9.80 -2.09 5.82
N GLN A 291 -10.86 -2.77 6.27
CA GLN A 291 -11.10 -4.18 5.92
C GLN A 291 -11.49 -4.42 4.45
N TYR A 292 -11.92 -3.40 3.71
CA TYR A 292 -12.09 -3.51 2.26
C TYR A 292 -10.79 -3.28 1.49
N LEU A 293 -9.90 -2.42 1.99
CA LEU A 293 -8.64 -2.10 1.32
C LEU A 293 -7.51 -3.09 1.64
N ASP A 294 -7.49 -3.62 2.87
CA ASP A 294 -6.60 -4.66 3.39
C ASP A 294 -7.49 -5.78 3.97
N ASN A 295 -8.05 -6.61 3.09
CA ASN A 295 -9.05 -7.61 3.43
C ASN A 295 -8.47 -8.80 4.17
N ASP A 296 -7.19 -9.11 3.95
CA ASP A 296 -6.47 -10.14 4.70
C ASP A 296 -5.93 -9.65 6.06
N GLN A 297 -5.90 -8.32 6.28
CA GLN A 297 -5.45 -7.59 7.47
C GLN A 297 -3.96 -7.80 7.78
N ASN A 298 -3.14 -7.94 6.74
CA ASN A 298 -1.71 -8.18 6.87
C ASN A 298 -0.88 -6.89 7.02
N GLY A 299 -1.52 -5.72 6.93
CA GLY A 299 -0.91 -4.40 7.03
C GLY A 299 -0.56 -3.76 5.70
N PHE A 300 -0.78 -4.44 4.56
CA PHE A 300 -0.64 -3.91 3.21
C PHE A 300 -1.97 -4.00 2.47
N VAL A 301 -2.27 -2.98 1.67
CA VAL A 301 -3.47 -2.97 0.83
C VAL A 301 -3.39 -4.05 -0.25
N ASP A 302 -4.49 -4.77 -0.46
CA ASP A 302 -4.55 -5.88 -1.41
C ASP A 302 -4.29 -5.41 -2.84
N ASN A 303 -4.95 -4.31 -3.23
CA ASN A 303 -4.87 -3.73 -4.57
C ASN A 303 -4.36 -2.29 -4.55
N TYR A 304 -3.04 -2.13 -4.52
CA TYR A 304 -2.42 -0.81 -4.45
C TYR A 304 -2.78 0.13 -5.61
N LYS A 305 -3.16 -0.38 -6.80
CA LYS A 305 -3.56 0.48 -7.93
C LYS A 305 -4.89 1.20 -7.65
N VAL A 306 -5.78 0.54 -6.91
CA VAL A 306 -7.05 1.12 -6.46
C VAL A 306 -6.76 2.25 -5.48
N VAL A 307 -5.94 1.98 -4.46
CA VAL A 307 -5.55 2.98 -3.44
C VAL A 307 -4.75 4.14 -4.04
N GLU A 308 -3.86 3.88 -4.99
CA GLU A 308 -3.12 4.92 -5.71
C GLU A 308 -4.06 5.91 -6.42
N PHE A 309 -5.09 5.40 -7.09
CA PHE A 309 -6.11 6.27 -7.68
C PHE A 309 -6.86 7.06 -6.61
N LEU A 310 -7.33 6.39 -5.55
CA LEU A 310 -8.09 7.04 -4.48
C LEU A 310 -7.28 8.16 -3.80
N GLN A 311 -6.00 7.93 -3.50
CA GLN A 311 -5.13 8.97 -2.93
C GLN A 311 -4.90 10.12 -3.92
N LYS A 312 -4.63 9.81 -5.19
CA LYS A 312 -4.37 10.81 -6.22
C LYS A 312 -5.56 11.74 -6.42
N GLU A 313 -6.77 11.19 -6.41
CA GLU A 313 -8.02 11.94 -6.55
C GLU A 313 -8.55 12.46 -5.21
N LYS A 314 -7.77 12.31 -4.13
CA LYS A 314 -8.11 12.63 -2.73
C LYS A 314 -9.52 12.17 -2.39
N ALA A 315 -9.76 10.87 -2.51
CA ALA A 315 -11.05 10.26 -2.25
C ALA A 315 -11.43 10.38 -0.77
N TYR A 316 -12.70 10.63 -0.48
CA TYR A 316 -13.15 10.86 0.89
C TYR A 316 -14.62 10.50 1.15
N MET A 317 -14.89 10.07 2.39
CA MET A 317 -16.22 9.86 2.94
C MET A 317 -16.68 11.08 3.74
N PHE A 318 -17.97 11.40 3.66
CA PHE A 318 -18.66 12.27 4.61
C PHE A 318 -19.55 11.47 5.55
N LEU A 319 -19.24 11.55 6.83
CA LEU A 319 -20.13 11.11 7.92
C LEU A 319 -20.86 12.34 8.48
N THR A 320 -22.13 12.48 8.10
CA THR A 320 -22.97 13.59 8.56
C THR A 320 -24.08 13.12 9.49
N SER A 321 -24.31 13.89 10.55
CA SER A 321 -25.37 13.67 11.56
C SER A 321 -26.78 13.94 11.04
N LYS A 322 -26.89 14.73 9.96
CA LYS A 322 -28.14 15.14 9.33
C LYS A 322 -28.06 14.93 7.83
N ARG A 323 -29.23 14.72 7.22
CA ARG A 323 -29.38 14.64 5.76
C ARG A 323 -29.27 16.02 5.15
N PHE A 324 -28.14 16.29 4.51
CA PHE A 324 -27.88 17.48 3.71
C PHE A 324 -26.81 17.17 2.66
N ASN A 325 -26.75 17.95 1.58
CA ASN A 325 -25.69 17.83 0.59
C ASN A 325 -24.50 18.68 1.02
N PRO A 326 -23.38 18.08 1.50
CA PRO A 326 -22.17 18.82 1.79
C PRO A 326 -21.60 19.46 0.51
N GLU A 327 -20.84 20.53 0.71
CA GLU A 327 -20.16 21.21 -0.40
C GLU A 327 -19.04 20.29 -0.89
N ARG A 328 -18.91 20.14 -2.21
CA ARG A 328 -17.81 19.39 -2.83
C ARG A 328 -16.60 20.32 -2.95
N HIS A 329 -15.39 19.76 -2.86
CA HIS A 329 -14.14 20.54 -2.78
C HIS A 329 -13.17 20.20 -3.94
N GLU A 330 -13.71 20.02 -5.14
CA GLU A 330 -12.95 19.69 -6.36
C GLU A 330 -11.92 20.77 -6.71
N GLU A 331 -12.22 22.05 -6.46
CA GLU A 331 -11.28 23.17 -6.66
C GLU A 331 -10.02 23.04 -5.78
N ASP A 332 -10.15 22.37 -4.63
CA ASP A 332 -9.04 22.06 -3.71
C ASP A 332 -8.40 20.68 -4.00
N GLY A 333 -8.83 20.02 -5.09
CA GLY A 333 -8.35 18.73 -5.58
C GLY A 333 -9.01 17.51 -4.92
N TRP A 334 -10.12 17.68 -4.21
CA TRP A 334 -10.92 16.58 -3.63
C TRP A 334 -11.99 16.14 -4.63
N ASN A 335 -11.70 15.10 -5.41
CA ASN A 335 -12.42 14.81 -6.65
C ASN A 335 -13.39 13.62 -6.54
N VAL A 336 -13.23 12.74 -5.55
CA VAL A 336 -14.08 11.56 -5.38
C VAL A 336 -14.66 11.57 -3.98
N ALA A 337 -15.97 11.62 -3.87
CA ALA A 337 -16.63 11.83 -2.62
C ALA A 337 -17.85 10.92 -2.49
N GLN A 338 -18.02 10.34 -1.32
CA GLN A 338 -19.19 9.53 -0.98
C GLN A 338 -19.70 9.93 0.39
N ASP A 339 -20.99 9.77 0.63
CA ASP A 339 -21.66 10.15 1.85
C ASP A 339 -22.33 8.94 2.49
N CYS A 340 -22.33 8.90 3.82
CA CYS A 340 -23.03 7.88 4.59
C CYS A 340 -23.49 8.51 5.89
N PHE A 341 -24.81 8.55 6.11
CA PHE A 341 -25.37 9.27 7.24
C PHE A 341 -25.13 8.52 8.55
N ALA A 342 -25.03 9.29 9.64
CA ALA A 342 -24.83 8.72 10.96
C ALA A 342 -26.00 7.79 11.34
N ASP A 343 -27.24 8.12 10.99
CA ASP A 343 -28.40 7.24 11.25
C ASP A 343 -28.39 5.95 10.42
N GLU A 344 -27.54 5.79 9.41
CA GLU A 344 -27.42 4.56 8.61
C GLU A 344 -26.15 3.76 8.91
N THR A 345 -25.19 4.38 9.61
CA THR A 345 -23.99 3.70 10.10
C THR A 345 -24.30 2.94 11.39
N ARG A 346 -24.15 1.61 11.35
CA ARG A 346 -24.56 0.69 12.43
C ARG A 346 -23.37 -0.15 12.92
N PRO A 347 -22.56 0.32 13.89
CA PRO A 347 -21.40 -0.43 14.39
C PRO A 347 -21.69 -1.84 14.95
N LYS A 348 -22.94 -2.09 15.39
CA LYS A 348 -23.42 -3.41 15.88
C LYS A 348 -24.24 -4.19 14.84
N GLY A 349 -24.37 -3.67 13.63
CA GLY A 349 -25.14 -4.25 12.54
C GLY A 349 -24.36 -5.23 11.66
N LEU A 350 -23.10 -5.52 11.99
CA LEU A 350 -22.23 -6.42 11.22
C LEU A 350 -21.97 -7.76 11.95
N PRO A 351 -22.06 -8.91 11.25
CA PRO A 351 -22.85 -9.08 10.04
C PRO A 351 -24.34 -8.85 10.35
N PHE A 352 -25.14 -8.52 9.34
CA PHE A 352 -26.56 -8.32 9.53
C PHE A 352 -27.22 -9.63 10.02
N ASN A 353 -27.94 -9.55 11.13
CA ASN A 353 -28.46 -10.70 11.86
C ASN A 353 -29.82 -10.39 12.50
N GLU A 354 -30.41 -11.35 13.22
CA GLU A 354 -31.73 -11.22 13.84
C GLU A 354 -31.81 -10.18 14.97
N ASP A 355 -30.68 -9.85 15.60
CA ASP A 355 -30.57 -8.80 16.62
C ASP A 355 -30.32 -7.40 16.01
N ALA A 356 -30.07 -7.32 14.70
CA ALA A 356 -29.85 -6.06 14.00
C ALA A 356 -31.19 -5.50 13.49
N ASP A 357 -31.56 -4.32 13.98
CA ASP A 357 -32.79 -3.64 13.55
C ASP A 357 -32.77 -3.26 12.06
N GLU A 358 -31.59 -2.89 11.52
CA GLU A 358 -31.39 -2.40 10.15
C GLU A 358 -30.02 -2.81 9.60
N PHE A 359 -29.92 -2.86 8.26
CA PHE A 359 -28.68 -3.09 7.53
C PHE A 359 -27.70 -1.93 7.73
N ASP A 360 -26.41 -2.22 7.85
CA ASP A 360 -25.37 -1.21 7.99
C ASP A 360 -24.94 -0.67 6.63
N ALA A 361 -25.43 0.54 6.29
CA ALA A 361 -25.14 1.15 4.98
C ALA A 361 -23.65 1.45 4.77
N SER A 362 -22.83 1.44 5.82
CA SER A 362 -21.38 1.63 5.64
C SER A 362 -20.74 0.53 4.80
N LEU A 363 -21.32 -0.69 4.72
CA LEU A 363 -20.85 -1.73 3.79
C LEU A 363 -21.02 -1.34 2.32
N GLU A 364 -22.06 -0.57 2.01
CA GLU A 364 -22.40 -0.10 0.67
C GLU A 364 -21.61 1.16 0.33
N GLU A 365 -21.73 2.19 1.17
CA GLU A 365 -21.21 3.51 0.82
C GLU A 365 -19.69 3.54 0.83
N VAL A 366 -19.04 2.84 1.76
CA VAL A 366 -17.59 2.70 1.70
C VAL A 366 -17.16 1.93 0.45
N TRP A 367 -17.94 0.93 0.03
CA TRP A 367 -17.68 0.20 -1.20
C TRP A 367 -17.89 1.06 -2.45
N HIS A 368 -18.91 1.91 -2.50
CA HIS A 368 -19.10 2.90 -3.57
C HIS A 368 -17.90 3.83 -3.71
N LEU A 369 -17.34 4.30 -2.59
CA LEU A 369 -16.11 5.09 -2.64
C LEU A 369 -14.94 4.29 -3.23
N ILE A 370 -14.69 3.08 -2.72
CA ILE A 370 -13.54 2.25 -3.11
C ILE A 370 -13.65 1.78 -4.56
N SER A 371 -14.84 1.41 -5.01
CA SER A 371 -15.10 0.88 -6.36
C SER A 371 -14.80 1.89 -7.47
N ASN A 372 -14.83 3.19 -7.20
CA ASN A 372 -14.28 4.20 -8.12
C ASN A 372 -12.82 3.90 -8.52
N GLY A 373 -12.00 3.42 -7.58
CA GLY A 373 -10.62 3.02 -7.87
C GLY A 373 -10.54 1.76 -8.75
N TYR A 374 -11.48 0.83 -8.63
CA TYR A 374 -11.56 -0.34 -9.51
C TYR A 374 -11.99 0.04 -10.94
N VAL A 375 -12.96 0.93 -11.07
CA VAL A 375 -13.39 1.51 -12.37
C VAL A 375 -12.21 2.16 -13.08
N ALA A 376 -11.42 2.96 -12.36
CA ALA A 376 -10.26 3.65 -12.91
C ALA A 376 -9.08 2.72 -13.24
N ALA A 377 -8.76 1.77 -12.33
CA ALA A 377 -7.60 0.89 -12.50
C ALA A 377 -7.84 -0.21 -13.55
N TYR A 378 -9.10 -0.65 -13.74
CA TYR A 378 -9.46 -1.76 -14.62
C TYR A 378 -10.72 -1.46 -15.46
N PRO A 379 -10.70 -0.44 -16.34
CA PRO A 379 -11.90 0.02 -17.06
C PRO A 379 -12.52 -1.04 -17.97
N ASN A 380 -11.74 -1.95 -18.55
CA ASN A 380 -12.28 -3.06 -19.35
C ASN A 380 -13.05 -4.10 -18.51
N ALA A 381 -12.84 -4.11 -17.19
CA ALA A 381 -13.48 -5.04 -16.27
C ALA A 381 -14.68 -4.38 -15.57
N PHE A 382 -14.51 -3.16 -15.06
CA PHE A 382 -15.48 -2.46 -14.21
C PHE A 382 -15.96 -1.11 -14.77
N GLY A 383 -15.60 -0.72 -15.99
CA GLY A 383 -16.08 0.51 -16.61
C GLY A 383 -17.61 0.62 -16.60
N LEU A 384 -18.14 1.82 -16.35
CA LEU A 384 -19.57 2.02 -16.07
C LEU A 384 -20.40 2.44 -17.29
N ASN A 385 -19.77 2.67 -18.46
CA ASN A 385 -20.50 3.05 -19.67
C ASN A 385 -21.13 1.84 -20.35
N PRO A 386 -22.23 2.00 -21.12
CA PRO A 386 -22.82 0.93 -21.91
C PRO A 386 -21.77 0.22 -22.78
N ASN A 387 -21.76 -1.11 -22.73
CA ASN A 387 -20.85 -1.97 -23.51
C ASN A 387 -19.35 -1.73 -23.27
N SER A 388 -18.97 -1.06 -22.17
CA SER A 388 -17.56 -0.70 -21.92
C SER A 388 -16.77 -1.77 -21.17
N SER A 389 -17.45 -2.71 -20.51
CA SER A 389 -16.80 -3.61 -19.55
C SER A 389 -17.50 -4.95 -19.38
N ARG A 390 -16.80 -5.88 -18.71
CA ARG A 390 -17.38 -7.16 -18.26
C ARG A 390 -18.54 -6.95 -17.29
N LEU A 391 -18.44 -5.96 -16.40
CA LEU A 391 -19.49 -5.60 -15.42
C LEU A 391 -20.79 -5.19 -16.11
N THR A 392 -20.71 -4.26 -17.07
CA THR A 392 -21.88 -3.73 -17.78
C THR A 392 -22.53 -4.75 -18.70
N ALA A 393 -21.72 -5.63 -19.31
CA ALA A 393 -22.23 -6.77 -20.05
C ALA A 393 -23.01 -7.77 -19.17
N ALA A 394 -22.55 -8.02 -17.94
CA ALA A 394 -23.27 -8.87 -16.98
C ALA A 394 -24.56 -8.19 -16.48
N MET A 395 -24.49 -6.89 -16.15
CA MET A 395 -25.65 -6.10 -15.71
C MET A 395 -26.79 -6.09 -16.74
N ASP A 396 -26.47 -5.93 -18.02
CA ASP A 396 -27.49 -5.91 -19.07
C ASP A 396 -28.23 -7.26 -19.16
N ILE A 397 -27.55 -8.37 -18.88
CA ILE A 397 -28.19 -9.69 -18.80
C ILE A 397 -29.05 -9.78 -17.53
N ALA A 398 -28.55 -9.29 -16.39
CA ALA A 398 -29.25 -9.31 -15.11
C ALA A 398 -30.59 -8.56 -15.11
N ARG A 399 -30.69 -7.52 -15.93
CA ARG A 399 -31.89 -6.70 -16.11
C ARG A 399 -32.79 -7.17 -17.25
N GLY A 400 -32.39 -8.22 -17.99
CA GLY A 400 -33.09 -8.70 -19.19
C GLY A 400 -33.00 -7.76 -20.40
N GLY A 401 -32.03 -6.84 -20.42
CA GLY A 401 -31.81 -5.86 -21.48
C GLY A 401 -30.89 -4.71 -21.08
N GLN A 402 -30.49 -3.91 -22.07
CA GLN A 402 -29.73 -2.68 -21.85
C GLN A 402 -30.68 -1.49 -21.66
N PHE A 403 -30.67 -0.91 -20.46
CA PHE A 403 -31.52 0.24 -20.10
C PHE A 403 -30.65 1.41 -19.64
N GLU A 404 -30.58 2.47 -20.44
CA GLU A 404 -29.82 3.69 -20.09
C GLU A 404 -30.47 4.52 -18.96
N ARG A 405 -31.78 4.37 -18.80
CA ARG A 405 -32.62 4.98 -17.76
C ARG A 405 -33.57 3.95 -17.19
N ILE A 406 -34.12 4.22 -16.00
CA ILE A 406 -35.12 3.36 -15.37
C ILE A 406 -36.30 3.12 -16.32
N PRO A 407 -36.57 1.87 -16.75
CA PRO A 407 -37.71 1.55 -17.59
C PRO A 407 -39.00 1.59 -16.76
N ARG A 408 -40.14 1.64 -17.44
CA ARG A 408 -41.45 1.54 -16.76
C ARG A 408 -41.62 0.22 -16.00
N SER A 409 -41.01 -0.84 -16.50
CA SER A 409 -40.99 -2.17 -15.89
C SER A 409 -39.80 -2.95 -16.44
N TYR A 410 -39.12 -3.68 -15.58
CA TYR A 410 -38.15 -4.70 -15.97
C TYR A 410 -38.87 -6.00 -16.35
N PRO A 411 -38.25 -6.88 -17.17
CA PRO A 411 -38.76 -8.23 -17.41
C PRO A 411 -38.92 -9.05 -16.12
N ASP A 412 -39.88 -9.96 -16.07
CA ASP A 412 -40.18 -10.76 -14.88
C ASP A 412 -38.99 -11.66 -14.47
N GLU A 413 -38.15 -12.05 -15.43
CA GLU A 413 -36.95 -12.85 -15.24
C GLU A 413 -35.73 -12.05 -14.73
N ALA A 414 -35.82 -10.72 -14.68
CA ALA A 414 -34.74 -9.89 -14.15
C ALA A 414 -34.50 -10.21 -12.67
N TRP A 415 -33.23 -10.30 -12.28
CA TRP A 415 -32.82 -10.44 -10.88
C TRP A 415 -32.19 -9.17 -10.31
N TYR A 416 -31.90 -8.21 -11.18
CA TYR A 416 -31.53 -6.86 -10.82
C TYR A 416 -32.54 -5.88 -11.43
N SER A 417 -33.09 -5.02 -10.59
CA SER A 417 -33.95 -3.88 -10.90
C SER A 417 -33.55 -2.71 -10.00
N TYR A 418 -33.95 -1.52 -10.41
CA TYR A 418 -33.68 -0.29 -9.64
C TYR A 418 -34.80 0.69 -9.91
N ASP A 419 -35.24 1.43 -8.88
CA ASP A 419 -36.43 2.28 -8.96
C ASP A 419 -36.17 3.79 -8.79
N ASP A 420 -34.94 4.19 -8.41
CA ASP A 420 -34.56 5.60 -8.34
C ASP A 420 -34.49 6.22 -9.74
N SER A 421 -35.54 6.98 -10.07
CA SER A 421 -35.70 7.69 -11.33
C SER A 421 -34.60 8.73 -11.65
N SER A 422 -33.79 9.13 -10.66
CA SER A 422 -32.65 10.03 -10.85
C SER A 422 -31.39 9.32 -11.34
N CYS A 423 -31.36 7.98 -11.22
CA CYS A 423 -30.24 7.13 -11.61
C CYS A 423 -30.23 6.87 -13.13
N GLU A 424 -29.07 7.04 -13.76
CA GLU A 424 -28.80 6.64 -15.14
C GLU A 424 -27.88 5.41 -15.19
N TYR A 425 -27.54 4.93 -16.39
CA TYR A 425 -26.78 3.70 -16.62
C TYR A 425 -25.55 3.52 -15.71
N GLN A 426 -24.74 4.56 -15.55
CA GLN A 426 -23.51 4.49 -14.77
C GLN A 426 -23.79 4.26 -13.28
N CYS A 427 -24.84 4.88 -12.76
CA CYS A 427 -25.29 4.70 -11.38
C CYS A 427 -25.77 3.25 -11.20
N MET A 428 -26.64 2.74 -12.09
CA MET A 428 -27.07 1.33 -12.03
C MET A 428 -25.90 0.34 -12.14
N ALA A 429 -24.88 0.64 -12.93
CA ALA A 429 -23.69 -0.21 -13.04
C ALA A 429 -22.87 -0.24 -11.74
N MET A 430 -22.80 0.88 -11.02
CA MET A 430 -22.13 0.96 -9.72
C MET A 430 -22.91 0.18 -8.66
N GLU A 431 -24.23 0.36 -8.61
CA GLU A 431 -25.13 -0.39 -7.72
C GLU A 431 -25.04 -1.89 -7.97
N TYR A 432 -25.04 -2.31 -9.24
CA TYR A 432 -24.87 -3.72 -9.61
C TYR A 432 -23.53 -4.30 -9.13
N PHE A 433 -22.47 -3.50 -9.12
CA PHE A 433 -21.18 -3.91 -8.57
C PHE A 433 -21.25 -4.10 -7.05
N TYR A 434 -21.90 -3.17 -6.34
CA TYR A 434 -22.18 -3.29 -4.91
C TYR A 434 -23.01 -4.55 -4.59
N TRP A 435 -24.17 -4.72 -5.24
CA TRP A 435 -25.06 -5.85 -5.02
C TRP A 435 -24.36 -7.17 -5.25
N GLY A 436 -23.61 -7.29 -6.34
CA GLY A 436 -22.83 -8.47 -6.67
C GLY A 436 -21.77 -8.80 -5.62
N LEU A 437 -20.91 -7.84 -5.28
CA LEU A 437 -19.81 -8.11 -4.35
C LEU A 437 -20.34 -8.43 -2.96
N THR A 438 -21.21 -7.59 -2.41
CA THR A 438 -21.69 -7.79 -1.03
C THR A 438 -22.52 -9.06 -0.88
N THR A 439 -23.23 -9.50 -1.92
CA THR A 439 -23.85 -10.83 -1.96
C THR A 439 -22.81 -11.95 -1.93
N LEU A 440 -21.72 -11.88 -2.71
CA LEU A 440 -20.66 -12.89 -2.67
C LEU A 440 -19.97 -12.96 -1.31
N LEU A 441 -19.92 -11.83 -0.59
CA LEU A 441 -19.41 -11.73 0.77
C LEU A 441 -20.44 -12.13 1.84
N ASP A 442 -21.59 -12.67 1.43
CA ASP A 442 -22.67 -13.14 2.32
C ASP A 442 -23.41 -12.04 3.09
N ALA A 443 -23.24 -10.77 2.73
CA ALA A 443 -23.87 -9.64 3.44
C ALA A 443 -25.40 -9.60 3.28
N GLN A 444 -25.91 -10.14 2.16
CA GLN A 444 -27.32 -10.04 1.77
C GLN A 444 -28.15 -11.27 2.15
N SER A 445 -27.53 -12.31 2.69
CA SER A 445 -28.12 -13.65 2.83
C SER A 445 -29.19 -13.78 3.91
N HIS A 446 -29.26 -12.85 4.86
CA HIS A 446 -30.23 -12.93 5.95
C HIS A 446 -31.67 -12.81 5.41
N PRO A 447 -32.64 -13.65 5.86
CA PRO A 447 -34.01 -13.63 5.34
C PRO A 447 -34.71 -12.27 5.45
N LEU A 448 -34.49 -11.52 6.53
CA LEU A 448 -35.06 -10.17 6.66
C LEU A 448 -34.47 -9.20 5.61
N ARG A 449 -33.18 -9.33 5.30
CA ARG A 449 -32.52 -8.50 4.27
C ARG A 449 -33.05 -8.87 2.90
N ALA A 450 -33.17 -10.17 2.62
CA ALA A 450 -33.73 -10.66 1.36
C ALA A 450 -35.14 -10.11 1.10
N GLU A 451 -35.99 -10.04 2.13
CA GLU A 451 -37.33 -9.44 1.99
C GLU A 451 -37.30 -7.92 1.79
N GLN A 452 -36.33 -7.21 2.38
CA GLN A 452 -36.15 -5.76 2.22
C GLN A 452 -35.71 -5.36 0.82
N ILE A 453 -34.93 -6.21 0.14
CA ILE A 453 -34.29 -5.87 -1.15
C ILE A 453 -34.92 -6.56 -2.35
N LYS A 454 -35.88 -7.48 -2.17
CA LYS A 454 -36.40 -8.36 -3.24
C LYS A 454 -36.94 -7.65 -4.49
N ASP A 455 -37.35 -6.39 -4.36
CA ASP A 455 -37.88 -5.58 -5.46
C ASP A 455 -36.75 -5.02 -6.35
N GLU A 456 -35.51 -4.99 -5.86
CA GLU A 456 -34.30 -4.56 -6.58
C GLU A 456 -33.32 -5.71 -6.85
N TRP A 457 -33.13 -6.62 -5.89
CA TRP A 457 -32.12 -7.68 -5.97
C TRP A 457 -32.67 -9.03 -5.49
N ARG A 458 -32.61 -10.05 -6.36
CA ARG A 458 -33.22 -11.37 -6.08
C ARG A 458 -32.23 -12.49 -5.76
N LEU A 459 -30.94 -12.31 -6.03
CA LEU A 459 -29.90 -13.31 -5.79
C LEU A 459 -29.18 -12.99 -4.48
N THR A 460 -29.77 -13.31 -3.34
CA THR A 460 -29.35 -12.75 -2.04
C THR A 460 -28.28 -13.57 -1.33
N THR A 461 -27.96 -14.79 -1.79
CA THR A 461 -26.86 -15.62 -1.24
C THR A 461 -25.73 -15.86 -2.24
N PRO A 462 -24.50 -16.18 -1.78
CA PRO A 462 -23.40 -16.56 -2.67
C PRO A 462 -23.75 -17.70 -3.63
N GLU A 463 -24.49 -18.71 -3.17
CA GLU A 463 -24.93 -19.86 -3.99
C GLU A 463 -25.92 -19.44 -5.07
N GLN A 464 -26.90 -18.60 -4.71
CA GLN A 464 -27.86 -18.07 -5.67
C GLN A 464 -27.17 -17.23 -6.73
N LEU A 465 -26.22 -16.37 -6.33
CA LEU A 465 -25.49 -15.53 -7.25
C LEU A 465 -24.62 -16.34 -8.21
N ARG A 466 -23.85 -17.33 -7.71
CA ARG A 466 -23.06 -18.24 -8.56
C ARG A 466 -23.91 -19.05 -9.55
N ALA A 467 -25.14 -19.38 -9.16
CA ALA A 467 -26.06 -20.10 -10.02
C ALA A 467 -26.72 -19.18 -11.08
N GLY A 468 -27.14 -17.99 -10.69
CA GLY A 468 -27.93 -17.05 -11.50
C GLY A 468 -27.09 -16.11 -12.38
N ASP A 469 -25.99 -15.58 -11.85
CA ASP A 469 -25.17 -14.54 -12.50
C ASP A 469 -23.71 -14.98 -12.69
N LYS A 470 -23.52 -15.95 -13.57
CA LYS A 470 -22.20 -16.55 -13.83
C LYS A 470 -21.17 -15.55 -14.36
N LEU A 471 -21.62 -14.52 -15.08
CA LEU A 471 -20.73 -13.52 -15.66
C LEU A 471 -20.21 -12.56 -14.59
N LEU A 472 -21.08 -12.12 -13.67
CA LEU A 472 -20.67 -11.32 -12.54
C LEU A 472 -19.76 -12.12 -11.60
N CYS A 473 -20.11 -13.36 -11.24
CA CYS A 473 -19.24 -14.19 -10.40
C CYS A 473 -17.87 -14.42 -11.03
N ALA A 474 -17.80 -14.75 -12.33
CA ALA A 474 -16.52 -14.92 -13.02
C ALA A 474 -15.68 -13.63 -13.07
N LEU A 475 -16.31 -12.45 -12.95
CA LEU A 475 -15.61 -11.17 -12.81
C LEU A 475 -15.15 -10.91 -11.38
N LEU A 476 -16.03 -11.12 -10.40
CA LEU A 476 -15.77 -10.80 -9.00
C LEU A 476 -14.82 -11.78 -8.31
N GLU A 477 -14.79 -13.05 -8.73
CA GLU A 477 -13.90 -14.10 -8.20
C GLU A 477 -12.55 -14.17 -8.97
N ASP A 478 -12.32 -13.29 -9.95
CA ASP A 478 -11.06 -13.23 -10.69
C ASP A 478 -9.94 -12.64 -9.82
N ILE A 479 -9.08 -13.53 -9.31
CA ILE A 479 -7.98 -13.22 -8.39
C ILE A 479 -7.04 -12.11 -8.88
N LYS A 480 -7.01 -11.84 -10.19
CA LYS A 480 -6.24 -10.76 -10.79
C LYS A 480 -6.61 -9.39 -10.21
N TYR A 481 -7.88 -9.20 -9.89
CA TYR A 481 -8.38 -7.91 -9.38
C TYR A 481 -8.26 -7.81 -7.87
N LYS A 482 -7.92 -8.89 -7.15
CA LYS A 482 -7.76 -8.87 -5.69
C LYS A 482 -8.93 -8.15 -4.98
N LEU A 483 -10.16 -8.47 -5.40
CA LEU A 483 -11.37 -7.98 -4.75
C LEU A 483 -11.46 -8.58 -3.33
N PRO A 484 -12.15 -7.90 -2.39
CA PRO A 484 -12.42 -8.46 -1.07
C PRO A 484 -13.05 -9.86 -1.17
N THR A 485 -12.63 -10.76 -0.28
CA THR A 485 -13.15 -12.14 -0.18
C THR A 485 -13.81 -12.42 1.16
N ARG A 486 -13.70 -11.49 2.12
CA ARG A 486 -14.30 -11.54 3.45
C ARG A 486 -15.10 -10.27 3.71
N LEU A 487 -16.29 -10.41 4.29
CA LEU A 487 -17.08 -9.26 4.71
C LEU A 487 -16.40 -8.54 5.90
N PRO A 488 -16.37 -7.20 5.94
CA PRO A 488 -15.96 -6.45 7.11
C PRO A 488 -16.68 -6.92 8.37
N GLN A 489 -15.92 -7.13 9.44
CA GLN A 489 -16.42 -7.53 10.76
C GLN A 489 -16.42 -6.33 11.72
N PRO A 490 -17.23 -6.36 12.80
CA PRO A 490 -17.15 -5.35 13.85
C PRO A 490 -15.72 -5.17 14.36
N ILE A 491 -15.39 -3.94 14.77
CA ILE A 491 -14.14 -3.71 15.50
C ILE A 491 -14.18 -4.55 16.78
N SER A 492 -13.25 -5.49 16.90
CA SER A 492 -13.10 -6.26 18.14
C SER A 492 -12.65 -5.27 19.22
N ALA A 493 -13.36 -5.20 20.35
CA ALA A 493 -12.81 -4.47 21.50
C ALA A 493 -11.43 -5.08 21.84
N PRO A 494 -10.41 -4.23 22.10
CA PRO A 494 -9.04 -4.67 22.32
C PRO A 494 -8.88 -5.70 23.45
#